data_AF-A0A0B0EPJ1-F1
#
_entry.id   AF-A0A0B0EPJ1-F1
#
_cell.length_a   1.000
_cell.length_b   1.000
_cell.length_c   1.000
_cell.angle_alpha   90.00
_cell.angle_beta   90.00
_cell.angle_gamma   90.00
#
_symmetry.space_group_name_H-M   'P 1'
#
loop_
_entity.id
_entity.type
_entity.pdbx_description
1 polymer ?
#
loop_
_entity_poly.entity_id
_entity_poly.type
_entity_poly.pdbx_seq_one_letter_code
_entity_poly.pdbx_strand_id
1 'polypeptide(L)'
;MWSDKKAIDFELIHDDAVHFLRNYEYTGKELVYCDPPYLRETRKKYARIYKYEYSREQHIKLLEVIKSLPCMVMISGYESTLYKESLRSWQTHCFQAVCHHGVATEWLWMNYNVPVGLHDYRYLGSNFRERERIKRKTKRWTAKLQSMPILERQALLSAIDVVREQ
;
A
#
# COMPACT_ATOMS: atom_id res chain seq x y z
N MET A 1 13.64 -3.61 22.32
CA MET A 1 12.65 -2.66 22.88
C MET A 1 11.53 -2.48 21.85
N TRP A 2 10.61 -3.45 21.79
CA TRP A 2 9.43 -3.48 20.90
C TRP A 2 8.14 -3.26 21.72
N SER A 3 8.27 -2.69 22.91
CA SER A 3 7.26 -2.72 23.97
C SER A 3 6.18 -1.64 23.88
N ASP A 4 6.32 -0.64 22.99
CA ASP A 4 5.40 0.51 22.90
C ASP A 4 4.56 0.53 21.60
N LYS A 5 4.39 -0.62 20.93
CA LYS A 5 3.43 -0.70 19.82
C LYS A 5 2.09 -1.12 20.39
N LYS A 6 1.08 -0.23 20.27
CA LYS A 6 -0.34 -0.61 20.41
C LYS A 6 -0.55 -1.94 19.69
N ALA A 7 -1.19 -2.90 20.35
CA ALA A 7 -1.53 -4.18 19.74
C ALA A 7 -2.21 -3.89 18.40
N ILE A 8 -1.61 -4.38 17.31
CA ILE A 8 -2.24 -4.32 16.00
C ILE A 8 -3.34 -5.38 16.09
N ASP A 9 -4.59 -4.93 16.04
CA ASP A 9 -5.72 -5.83 15.90
C ASP A 9 -5.65 -6.44 14.50
N PHE A 10 -5.50 -7.76 14.42
CA PHE A 10 -5.47 -8.48 13.16
C PHE A 10 -6.21 -9.80 13.29
N GLU A 11 -7.00 -10.11 12.28
CA GLU A 11 -7.64 -11.40 12.12
C GLU A 11 -6.92 -12.18 11.02
N LEU A 12 -6.58 -13.44 11.31
CA LEU A 12 -5.99 -14.34 10.32
C LEU A 12 -7.08 -15.27 9.79
N ILE A 13 -7.36 -15.13 8.49
CA ILE A 13 -8.32 -15.98 7.78
C ILE A 13 -7.56 -16.94 6.86
N HIS A 14 -7.81 -18.23 7.01
CA HIS A 14 -7.28 -19.27 6.12
C HIS A 14 -8.40 -19.75 5.21
N ASP A 15 -8.51 -19.12 4.04
CA ASP A 15 -9.56 -19.38 3.05
C ASP A 15 -9.05 -19.07 1.63
N ASP A 16 -9.80 -19.48 0.61
CA ASP A 16 -9.63 -18.99 -0.74
C ASP A 16 -9.97 -17.49 -0.81
N ALA A 17 -9.05 -16.68 -1.34
CA ALA A 17 -9.21 -15.23 -1.37
C ALA A 17 -10.43 -14.79 -2.18
N VAL A 18 -10.76 -15.49 -3.27
CA VAL A 18 -11.94 -15.18 -4.09
C VAL A 18 -13.23 -15.51 -3.34
N HIS A 19 -13.24 -16.62 -2.61
CA HIS A 19 -14.35 -16.98 -1.72
C HIS A 19 -14.56 -15.92 -0.63
N PHE A 20 -13.50 -15.54 0.10
CA PHE A 20 -13.59 -14.53 1.15
C PHE A 20 -14.09 -13.18 0.61
N LEU A 21 -13.46 -12.67 -0.46
CA LEU A 21 -13.80 -11.36 -1.04
C LEU A 21 -15.23 -11.29 -1.58
N ARG A 22 -15.85 -12.41 -1.95
CA ARG A 22 -17.25 -12.42 -2.41
C ARG A 22 -18.26 -12.35 -1.27
N ASN A 23 -17.90 -12.92 -0.12
CA ASN A 23 -18.82 -13.11 1.00
C ASN A 23 -18.61 -12.09 2.13
N TYR A 24 -17.51 -11.33 2.07
CA TYR A 24 -17.26 -10.28 3.06
C TYR A 24 -18.31 -9.16 2.95
N GLU A 25 -18.85 -8.74 4.08
CA GLU A 25 -19.81 -7.64 4.16
C GLU A 25 -19.09 -6.29 4.15
N TYR A 26 -18.98 -5.69 2.96
CA TYR A 26 -18.32 -4.39 2.78
C TYR A 26 -19.20 -3.23 3.23
N THR A 27 -18.59 -2.27 3.94
CA THR A 27 -19.22 -0.99 4.28
C THR A 27 -18.85 0.13 3.30
N GLY A 28 -17.86 -0.11 2.43
CA GLY A 28 -17.32 0.84 1.46
C GLY A 28 -16.13 1.66 1.99
N LYS A 29 -15.78 1.52 3.27
CA LYS A 29 -14.63 2.19 3.91
C LYS A 29 -13.34 1.38 3.82
N GLU A 30 -13.43 0.15 3.34
CA GLU A 30 -12.32 -0.79 3.29
C GLU A 30 -11.34 -0.41 2.16
N LEU A 31 -10.07 -0.75 2.40
CA LEU A 31 -9.06 -0.85 1.36
C LEU A 31 -8.64 -2.31 1.24
N VAL A 32 -8.91 -2.91 0.08
CA VAL A 32 -8.45 -4.26 -0.25
C VAL A 32 -7.11 -4.15 -0.99
N TYR A 33 -6.06 -4.72 -0.40
CA TYR A 33 -4.77 -4.89 -1.06
C TYR A 33 -4.58 -6.35 -1.47
N CYS A 34 -4.38 -6.59 -2.77
CA CYS A 34 -4.15 -7.92 -3.33
C CYS A 34 -2.70 -8.06 -3.81
N ASP A 35 -2.00 -9.08 -3.30
CA ASP A 35 -0.68 -9.50 -3.78
C ASP A 35 -0.73 -10.97 -4.22
N PRO A 36 -1.41 -11.30 -5.34
CA PRO A 36 -1.54 -12.68 -5.76
C PRO A 36 -0.19 -13.23 -6.25
N PRO A 37 0.02 -14.56 -6.18
CA PRO A 37 1.18 -15.17 -6.84
C PRO A 37 1.25 -14.73 -8.30
N TYR A 38 2.35 -14.07 -8.70
CA TYR A 38 2.43 -13.39 -10.00
C TYR A 38 2.14 -14.31 -11.19
N LEU A 39 1.55 -13.78 -12.26
CA LEU A 39 1.20 -14.57 -13.42
C LEU A 39 2.43 -15.31 -13.97
N ARG A 40 2.33 -16.64 -14.14
CA ARG A 40 3.50 -17.49 -14.42
C ARG A 40 4.30 -17.03 -15.64
N GLU A 41 3.62 -16.55 -16.68
CA GLU A 41 4.24 -16.07 -17.93
C GLU A 41 5.12 -14.82 -17.76
N THR A 42 4.90 -14.06 -16.69
CA THR A 42 5.66 -12.84 -16.36
C THR A 42 6.88 -13.12 -15.49
N ARG A 43 7.03 -14.34 -14.97
CA ARG A 43 8.13 -14.71 -14.07
C ARG A 43 9.39 -15.04 -14.87
N LYS A 44 10.56 -14.62 -14.37
CA LYS A 44 11.87 -14.99 -14.98
C LYS A 44 12.12 -16.51 -14.99
N LYS A 45 11.56 -17.24 -14.02
CA LYS A 45 11.65 -18.71 -13.94
C LYS A 45 10.28 -19.30 -14.27
N TYR A 46 10.21 -20.04 -15.38
CA TYR A 46 9.01 -20.78 -15.79
C TYR A 46 8.79 -22.09 -15.00
N ALA A 47 9.82 -22.55 -14.27
CA ALA A 47 9.72 -23.72 -13.42
C ALA A 47 8.65 -23.56 -12.34
N ARG A 48 8.02 -24.65 -11.94
CA ARG A 48 7.08 -24.69 -10.81
C ARG A 48 7.82 -24.32 -9.53
N ILE A 49 7.39 -23.25 -8.87
CA ILE A 49 8.00 -22.75 -7.62
C ILE A 49 7.21 -23.26 -6.42
N TYR A 50 5.89 -23.44 -6.59
CA TYR A 50 4.99 -23.84 -5.51
C TYR A 50 4.34 -25.21 -5.74
N LYS A 51 4.00 -25.90 -4.64
CA LYS A 51 3.22 -27.14 -4.69
C LYS A 51 1.87 -26.93 -5.36
N TYR A 52 1.26 -25.75 -5.25
CA TYR A 52 0.05 -25.36 -5.97
C TYR A 52 0.32 -24.02 -6.67
N GLU A 53 0.07 -23.96 -7.97
CA GLU A 53 0.30 -22.75 -8.76
C GLU A 53 -1.00 -22.00 -8.96
N TYR A 54 -0.92 -20.67 -9.01
CA TYR A 54 -2.05 -19.81 -9.30
C TYR A 54 -2.23 -19.73 -10.82
N SER A 55 -3.34 -20.29 -11.32
CA SER A 55 -3.61 -20.43 -12.75
C SER A 55 -4.09 -19.12 -13.38
N ARG A 56 -3.99 -19.01 -14.70
CA ARG A 56 -4.49 -17.85 -15.44
C ARG A 56 -6.00 -17.65 -15.21
N GLU A 57 -6.76 -18.73 -15.13
CA GLU A 57 -8.19 -18.72 -14.86
C GLU A 57 -8.49 -18.23 -13.45
N GLN A 58 -7.64 -18.56 -12.46
CA GLN A 58 -7.75 -18.02 -11.11
C GLN A 58 -7.43 -16.52 -11.06
N HIS A 59 -6.45 -16.05 -11.85
CA HIS A 59 -6.24 -14.61 -12.03
C HIS A 59 -7.47 -13.92 -12.63
N ILE A 60 -8.09 -14.50 -13.67
CA ILE A 60 -9.31 -13.94 -14.29
C ILE A 60 -10.43 -13.83 -13.24
N LYS A 61 -10.69 -14.90 -12.47
CA LYS A 61 -11.71 -14.90 -11.40
C LYS A 61 -11.43 -13.85 -10.33
N LEU A 62 -10.16 -13.70 -9.91
CA LEU A 62 -9.77 -12.67 -8.97
C LEU A 62 -10.05 -11.27 -9.54
N LEU A 63 -9.63 -11.02 -10.78
CA LEU A 63 -9.83 -9.74 -11.47
C LEU A 63 -11.33 -9.40 -11.60
N GLU A 64 -12.17 -10.38 -11.90
CA GLU A 64 -13.63 -10.21 -11.93
C GLU A 64 -14.19 -9.78 -10.57
N VAL A 65 -13.78 -10.45 -9.49
CA VAL A 65 -14.26 -10.16 -8.13
C VAL A 65 -13.79 -8.80 -7.65
N ILE A 66 -12.50 -8.49 -7.77
CA ILE A 66 -11.97 -7.21 -7.26
C ILE A 66 -12.59 -6.00 -7.97
N LYS A 67 -13.02 -6.16 -9.23
CA LYS A 67 -13.72 -5.12 -9.99
C LYS A 67 -15.17 -4.92 -9.53
N SER A 68 -15.79 -5.91 -8.90
CA SER A 68 -17.16 -5.82 -8.40
C SER A 68 -17.25 -5.33 -6.95
N LEU A 69 -16.12 -5.22 -6.23
CA LEU A 69 -16.14 -4.83 -4.82
C LEU A 69 -16.58 -3.37 -4.66
N PRO A 70 -17.44 -3.06 -3.67
CA PRO A 70 -17.95 -1.70 -3.44
C PRO A 70 -16.99 -0.84 -2.60
N CYS A 71 -15.67 -1.06 -2.69
CA CYS A 71 -14.67 -0.40 -1.87
C CYS A 71 -13.39 -0.06 -2.66
N MET A 72 -12.41 0.55 -1.99
CA MET A 72 -11.11 0.80 -2.60
C MET A 72 -10.36 -0.51 -2.77
N VAL A 73 -9.72 -0.68 -3.92
CA VAL A 73 -8.94 -1.87 -4.22
C VAL A 73 -7.63 -1.49 -4.91
N MET A 74 -6.58 -2.18 -4.49
CA MET A 74 -5.23 -2.05 -5.01
C MET A 74 -4.65 -3.44 -5.24
N ILE A 75 -4.03 -3.67 -6.39
CA ILE A 75 -3.41 -4.96 -6.74
C ILE A 75 -2.01 -4.76 -7.30
N SER A 76 -1.05 -5.57 -6.84
CA SER A 76 0.34 -5.61 -7.31
C SER A 76 0.58 -6.74 -8.31
N GLY A 77 1.58 -6.55 -9.18
CA GLY A 77 2.03 -7.60 -10.11
C GLY A 77 3.07 -7.10 -11.11
N TYR A 78 3.30 -7.91 -12.15
CA TYR A 78 4.08 -7.53 -13.34
C TYR A 78 3.16 -7.19 -14.50
N GLU A 79 3.62 -6.36 -15.43
CA GLU A 79 2.86 -6.07 -16.65
C GLU A 79 2.56 -7.37 -17.41
N SER A 80 1.29 -7.53 -17.79
CA SER A 80 0.82 -8.61 -18.64
C SER A 80 -0.37 -8.10 -19.44
N THR A 81 -0.61 -8.72 -20.60
CA THR A 81 -1.79 -8.41 -21.43
C THR A 81 -3.08 -8.58 -20.62
N LEU A 82 -3.17 -9.64 -19.81
CA LEU A 82 -4.34 -9.92 -18.97
C LEU A 82 -4.66 -8.76 -18.02
N TYR A 83 -3.66 -8.28 -17.26
CA TYR A 83 -3.87 -7.20 -16.29
C TYR A 83 -4.12 -5.86 -16.97
N LYS A 84 -3.36 -5.55 -18.04
CA LYS A 84 -3.47 -4.31 -18.80
C LYS A 84 -4.86 -4.13 -19.42
N GLU A 85 -5.41 -5.19 -20.00
CA GLU A 85 -6.75 -5.16 -20.58
C GLU A 85 -7.84 -5.13 -19.51
N SER A 86 -7.71 -5.96 -18.47
CA SER A 86 -8.72 -6.09 -17.42
C SER A 86 -8.85 -4.86 -16.55
N LEU A 87 -7.74 -4.15 -16.28
CA LEU A 87 -7.64 -3.02 -15.36
C LEU A 87 -7.38 -1.70 -16.09
N ARG A 88 -7.72 -1.61 -17.38
CA ARG A 88 -7.48 -0.42 -18.23
C ARG A 88 -8.06 0.89 -17.68
N SER A 89 -9.13 0.80 -16.89
CA SER A 89 -9.80 1.96 -16.29
C SER A 89 -9.26 2.32 -14.90
N TRP A 90 -8.32 1.54 -14.38
CA TRP A 90 -7.72 1.74 -13.07
C TRP A 90 -6.49 2.64 -13.18
N GLN A 91 -6.22 3.41 -12.13
CA GLN A 91 -4.99 4.16 -12.00
C GLN A 91 -3.82 3.20 -11.93
N THR A 92 -2.78 3.45 -12.71
CA THR A 92 -1.62 2.56 -12.82
C THR A 92 -0.36 3.30 -12.41
N HIS A 93 0.43 2.69 -11.52
CA HIS A 93 1.72 3.19 -11.10
C HIS A 93 2.77 2.08 -11.24
N CYS A 94 3.94 2.41 -11.77
CA CYS A 94 5.04 1.46 -11.89
C CYS A 94 6.29 2.00 -11.20
N PHE A 95 7.08 1.11 -10.61
CA PHE A 95 8.34 1.47 -9.99
C PHE A 95 9.38 0.37 -10.18
N GLN A 96 10.66 0.77 -10.15
CA GLN A 96 11.76 -0.18 -10.22
C GLN A 96 12.08 -0.71 -8.83
N ALA A 97 12.03 -2.02 -8.68
CA ALA A 97 12.40 -2.74 -7.48
C ALA A 97 13.69 -3.53 -7.74
N VAL A 98 14.63 -3.48 -6.79
CA VAL A 98 15.81 -4.34 -6.82
C VAL A 98 15.42 -5.69 -6.24
N CYS A 99 15.39 -6.72 -7.07
CA CYS A 99 15.14 -8.10 -6.65
C CYS A 99 16.46 -8.89 -6.60
N HIS A 100 16.44 -10.08 -5.99
CA HIS A 100 17.59 -10.99 -5.92
C HIS A 100 18.20 -11.33 -7.31
N HIS A 101 17.43 -11.20 -8.39
CA HIS A 101 17.85 -11.52 -9.76
C HIS A 101 17.92 -10.27 -10.65
N GLY A 102 18.25 -9.11 -10.07
CA GLY A 102 18.36 -7.83 -10.75
C GLY A 102 17.13 -6.93 -10.58
N VAL A 103 17.09 -5.83 -11.32
CA VAL A 103 15.97 -4.88 -11.29
C VAL A 103 14.75 -5.48 -12.00
N ALA A 104 13.58 -5.35 -11.38
CA ALA A 104 12.30 -5.66 -11.98
C ALA A 104 11.40 -4.42 -11.90
N THR A 105 10.54 -4.23 -12.90
CA THR A 105 9.52 -3.18 -12.86
C THR A 105 8.25 -3.78 -12.28
N GLU A 106 7.88 -3.37 -11.08
CA GLU A 106 6.62 -3.73 -10.45
C GLU A 106 5.53 -2.74 -10.85
N TRP A 107 4.31 -3.27 -10.97
CA TRP A 107 3.12 -2.55 -11.39
C TRP A 107 2.07 -2.63 -10.29
N LEU A 108 1.39 -1.51 -10.08
CA LEU A 108 0.34 -1.32 -9.11
C LEU A 108 -0.87 -0.73 -9.82
N TRP A 109 -2.03 -1.37 -9.66
CA TRP A 109 -3.31 -0.89 -10.19
C TRP A 109 -4.24 -0.55 -9.04
N MET A 110 -4.92 0.60 -9.12
CA MET A 110 -5.82 1.11 -8.08
C MET A 110 -7.13 1.62 -8.69
N ASN A 111 -8.28 1.28 -8.09
CA ASN A 111 -9.60 1.79 -8.54
C ASN A 111 -9.96 3.17 -7.96
N TYR A 112 -9.00 3.84 -7.31
CA TYR A 112 -9.17 5.14 -6.65
C TYR A 112 -8.02 6.08 -7.02
N ASN A 113 -8.22 7.38 -6.79
CA ASN A 113 -7.21 8.40 -7.02
C ASN A 113 -6.13 8.36 -5.93
N VAL A 114 -4.88 8.60 -6.32
CA VAL A 114 -3.78 8.69 -5.34
C VAL A 114 -4.10 9.83 -4.35
N PRO A 115 -4.18 9.53 -3.04
CA PRO A 115 -4.53 10.55 -2.05
C PRO A 115 -3.44 11.61 -1.95
N VAL A 116 -3.85 12.88 -1.85
CA VAL A 116 -2.93 14.03 -1.69
C VAL A 116 -2.30 14.03 -0.29
N GLY A 117 -3.07 13.61 0.72
CA GLY A 117 -2.59 13.44 2.10
C GLY A 117 -2.03 12.04 2.33
N LEU A 118 -0.78 11.96 2.77
CA LEU A 118 -0.16 10.69 3.13
C LEU A 118 -0.71 10.22 4.49
N HIS A 119 -1.27 9.01 4.57
CA HIS A 119 -1.73 8.42 5.84
C HIS A 119 -0.57 8.26 6.85
N ASP A 120 0.65 8.11 6.35
CA ASP A 120 1.85 7.94 7.17
C ASP A 120 3.05 8.71 6.63
N TYR A 121 3.33 9.86 7.25
CA TYR A 121 4.46 10.71 6.92
C TYR A 121 5.83 10.11 7.27
N ARG A 122 5.91 8.95 7.96
CA ARG A 122 7.19 8.28 8.25
C ARG A 122 7.97 7.94 6.98
N TYR A 123 7.27 7.69 5.88
CA TYR A 123 7.85 7.32 4.59
C TYR A 123 7.88 8.47 3.58
N LEU A 124 7.57 9.72 4.00
CA LEU A 124 7.56 10.88 3.13
C LEU A 124 8.96 11.16 2.55
N GLY A 125 9.06 11.15 1.22
CA GLY A 125 10.27 11.46 0.45
C GLY A 125 10.54 10.43 -0.65
N SER A 126 10.87 10.91 -1.85
CA SER A 126 11.05 10.07 -3.05
C SER A 126 12.24 9.12 -2.94
N ASN A 127 13.26 9.49 -2.15
CA ASN A 127 14.49 8.73 -1.99
C ASN A 127 15.00 8.75 -0.54
N PHE A 128 16.03 7.95 -0.27
CA PHE A 128 16.61 7.82 1.06
C PHE A 128 17.06 9.17 1.63
N ARG A 129 17.72 10.01 0.83
CA ARG A 129 18.25 11.31 1.29
C ARG A 129 17.13 12.28 1.65
N GLU A 130 16.07 12.31 0.86
CA GLU A 130 14.89 13.11 1.17
C GLU A 130 14.19 12.64 2.45
N ARG A 131 13.96 11.32 2.57
CA ARG A 131 13.39 10.71 3.78
C ARG A 131 14.24 11.02 5.01
N GLU A 132 15.56 10.92 4.89
CA GLU A 132 16.49 11.25 5.97
C GLU A 132 16.43 12.74 6.32
N ARG A 133 16.43 13.64 5.33
CA ARG A 133 16.29 15.10 5.55
C ARG A 133 15.00 15.43 6.29
N ILE A 134 13.87 14.86 5.85
CA ILE A 134 12.57 15.08 6.47
C ILE A 134 12.57 14.51 7.90
N LYS A 135 13.05 13.29 8.09
CA LYS A 135 13.19 12.66 9.42
C LYS A 135 14.02 13.53 10.38
N ARG A 136 15.17 14.05 9.92
CA ARG A 136 16.04 14.94 10.71
C ARG A 136 15.34 16.27 11.02
N LYS A 137 14.61 16.85 10.05
CA LYS A 137 13.82 18.07 10.25
C LYS A 137 12.75 17.84 11.32
N THR A 138 11.96 16.78 11.21
CA THR A 138 10.95 16.40 12.20
C THR A 138 11.57 16.25 13.58
N LYS A 139 12.65 15.46 13.71
CA LYS A 139 13.34 15.27 15.00
C LYS A 139 13.81 16.58 15.63
N ARG A 140 14.36 17.50 14.83
CA ARG A 140 14.84 18.81 15.30
C ARG A 140 13.68 19.66 15.81
N TRP A 141 12.57 19.73 15.08
CA TRP A 141 11.40 20.48 15.48
C TRP A 141 10.74 19.89 16.73
N THR A 142 10.63 18.56 16.82
CA THR A 142 10.15 17.89 18.02
C THR A 142 11.01 18.22 19.25
N ALA A 143 12.34 18.15 19.12
CA ALA A 143 13.24 18.49 20.22
C ALA A 143 13.11 19.96 20.64
N LYS A 144 12.98 20.88 19.67
CA LYS A 144 12.78 22.32 19.93
C LYS A 144 11.46 22.57 20.68
N LEU A 145 10.37 21.93 20.27
CA LEU A 145 9.08 22.03 20.96
C LEU A 145 9.17 21.43 22.37
N GLN A 146 9.84 20.29 22.53
CA GLN A 146 9.99 19.64 23.83
C GLN A 146 10.78 20.49 24.84
N SER A 147 11.76 21.27 24.38
CA SER A 147 12.56 22.15 25.25
C SER A 147 11.84 23.44 25.68
N MET A 148 10.71 23.79 25.08
CA MET A 148 9.96 25.01 25.41
C MET A 148 9.17 24.89 26.73
N PRO A 149 8.93 26.01 27.44
CA PRO A 149 7.94 26.07 28.49
C PRO A 149 6.57 25.57 28.02
N ILE A 150 5.81 24.95 28.92
CA ILE A 150 4.58 24.24 28.54
C ILE A 150 3.55 25.17 27.87
N LEU A 151 3.36 26.38 28.37
CA LEU A 151 2.39 27.34 27.82
C LEU A 151 2.80 27.83 26.42
N GLU A 152 4.09 28.10 26.20
CA GLU A 152 4.61 28.49 24.88
C GLU A 152 4.45 27.36 23.86
N ARG A 153 4.74 26.11 24.27
CA ARG A 153 4.51 24.92 23.45
C ARG A 153 3.04 24.76 23.08
N GLN A 154 2.12 24.93 24.04
CA GLN A 154 0.68 24.81 23.77
C GLN A 154 0.18 25.92 22.83
N ALA A 155 0.64 27.15 23.01
CA ALA A 155 0.28 28.26 22.13
C ALA A 155 0.71 28.00 20.68
N LEU A 156 1.94 27.50 20.46
CA LEU A 156 2.42 27.15 19.13
C LEU A 156 1.66 25.96 18.52
N LEU A 157 1.34 24.92 19.29
CA LEU A 157 0.56 23.79 18.78
C LEU A 157 -0.84 24.23 18.35
N SER A 158 -1.50 25.07 19.15
CA SER A 158 -2.80 25.65 18.79
C SER A 158 -2.73 26.48 17.50
N ALA A 159 -1.67 27.28 17.32
CA ALA A 159 -1.48 28.05 16.08
C ALA A 159 -1.21 27.16 14.86
N ILE A 160 -0.52 26.04 15.02
CA ILE A 160 -0.27 25.07 13.94
C ILE A 160 -1.56 24.36 13.53
N ASP A 161 -2.43 24.02 14.47
CA ASP A 161 -3.71 23.38 14.16
C ASP A 161 -4.59 24.25 13.24
N VAL A 162 -4.55 25.57 13.37
CA VAL A 162 -5.22 26.51 12.44
C VAL A 162 -4.72 26.36 10.99
N VAL A 163 -3.42 26.08 10.81
CA VAL A 163 -2.82 25.89 9.48
C VAL A 163 -3.19 24.52 8.89
N ARG A 164 -3.56 23.55 9.72
CA ARG A 164 -3.92 22.19 9.28
C ARG A 164 -5.34 22.11 8.69
N GLU A 165 -6.22 23.04 9.06
CA GLU A 165 -7.62 23.10 8.61
C GLU A 165 -7.81 23.90 7.30
N GLN A 166 -6.74 24.52 6.77
CA GLN A 166 -6.70 25.24 5.49
C GLN A 166 -6.19 24.34 4.36
#